data_AF-A0A4U6CRZ9-F1
#
_entry.id   AF-A0A4U6CRZ9-F1
#
_cell.length_a   1.000
_cell.length_b   1.000
_cell.length_c   1.000
_cell.angle_alpha   90.00
_cell.angle_beta   90.00
_cell.angle_gamma   90.00
#
_symmetry.space_group_name_H-M   'P 1'
#
loop_
_entity.id
_entity.type
_entity.pdbx_description
1 polymer ?
#
loop_
_entity_poly.entity_id
_entity_poly.type
_entity_poly.pdbx_seq_one_letter_code
_entity_poly.pdbx_strand_id
1 'polypeptide(L)'
;MKEQKFIKPQTLFVATAFLISLANFLFFKSDISIHLYDTYYVFSQKFFAQLLSLICIACFAIYFACARFAWSLQNPLGYVHYVLTVIPLLIFVLKPSEDIQTVTLMAIIAAGLWVFGQIVLVVNIIRTRRAEIQD
;
A
#
# COMPACT_ATOMS: atom_id res chain seq x y z
N MET A 1 27.13 12.80 -19.09
CA MET A 1 25.98 11.90 -18.84
C MET A 1 25.32 12.33 -17.54
N LYS A 2 24.04 12.74 -17.54
CA LYS A 2 23.32 13.06 -16.30
C LYS A 2 23.00 11.75 -15.60
N GLU A 3 23.48 11.56 -14.36
CA GLU A 3 23.07 10.43 -13.53
C GLU A 3 21.54 10.45 -13.35
N GLN A 4 20.86 9.42 -13.85
CA GLN A 4 19.45 9.22 -13.53
C GLN A 4 19.36 8.81 -12.06
N LYS A 5 18.92 9.74 -11.20
CA LYS A 5 18.57 9.43 -9.81
C LYS A 5 17.29 8.58 -9.79
N PHE A 6 17.45 7.27 -9.64
CA PHE A 6 16.32 6.37 -9.45
C PHE A 6 15.70 6.55 -8.06
N ILE A 7 14.38 6.72 -7.99
CA ILE A 7 13.62 6.91 -6.75
C ILE A 7 13.48 5.56 -6.05
N LYS A 8 14.06 5.40 -4.85
CA LYS A 8 13.97 4.13 -4.12
C LYS A 8 12.51 3.76 -3.76
N PRO A 9 12.14 2.46 -3.73
CA PRO A 9 10.78 2.01 -3.40
C PRO A 9 10.25 2.53 -2.05
N GLN A 10 11.11 2.58 -1.02
CA GLN A 10 10.76 3.14 0.29
C GLN A 10 10.29 4.60 0.23
N THR A 11 10.85 5.40 -0.69
CA THR A 11 10.44 6.79 -0.91
C THR A 11 9.04 6.85 -1.52
N LEU A 12 8.65 5.89 -2.36
CA LEU A 12 7.31 5.82 -2.93
C LEU A 12 6.26 5.51 -1.86
N PHE A 13 6.56 4.56 -0.96
CA PHE A 13 5.67 4.25 0.16
C PHE A 13 5.46 5.46 1.08
N VAL A 14 6.53 6.15 1.50
CA VAL A 14 6.39 7.31 2.40
C VAL A 14 5.70 8.49 1.70
N ALA A 15 6.02 8.75 0.42
CA ALA A 15 5.36 9.81 -0.35
C ALA A 15 3.87 9.53 -0.50
N THR A 16 3.49 8.27 -0.77
CA THR A 16 2.07 7.86 -0.85
C THR A 16 1.38 8.00 0.49
N ALA A 17 1.99 7.53 1.57
CA ALA A 17 1.44 7.67 2.91
C ALA A 17 1.15 9.14 3.23
N PHE A 18 2.13 10.02 2.95
CA PHE A 18 2.01 11.47 3.16
C PHE A 18 0.90 12.08 2.30
N LEU A 19 0.87 11.82 1.00
CA LEU A 19 -0.12 12.38 0.09
C LEU A 19 -1.54 11.93 0.43
N ILE A 20 -1.72 10.64 0.76
CA ILE A 20 -3.03 10.11 1.16
C ILE A 20 -3.47 10.66 2.52
N SER A 21 -2.57 10.76 3.50
CA SER A 21 -2.87 11.37 4.80
C SER A 21 -3.22 12.85 4.68
N LEU A 22 -2.50 13.59 3.83
CA LEU A 22 -2.78 14.99 3.53
C LEU A 22 -4.14 15.13 2.84
N ALA A 23 -4.43 14.29 1.84
CA ALA A 23 -5.73 14.30 1.17
C ALA A 23 -6.88 13.94 2.12
N ASN A 24 -6.65 12.97 3.02
CA ASN A 24 -7.60 12.58 4.06
C ASN A 24 -7.89 13.69 5.06
N PHE A 25 -6.89 14.49 5.40
CA PHE A 25 -7.05 15.65 6.27
C PHE A 25 -7.77 16.81 5.58
N LEU A 26 -7.44 17.10 4.32
CA LEU A 26 -7.95 18.28 3.60
C LEU A 26 -9.30 18.08 2.91
N PHE A 27 -9.56 16.89 2.35
CA PHE A 27 -10.66 16.71 1.40
C PHE A 27 -11.71 15.69 1.84
N PHE A 28 -11.34 14.66 2.61
CA PHE A 28 -12.29 13.62 2.98
C PHE A 28 -13.17 14.08 4.16
N LYS A 29 -14.46 14.27 3.91
CA LYS A 29 -15.42 14.58 4.97
C LYS A 29 -15.69 13.34 5.81
N SER A 30 -15.88 13.56 7.11
CA SER A 30 -16.26 12.49 8.04
C SER A 30 -17.76 12.31 7.99
N ASP A 31 -18.27 11.76 6.89
CA ASP A 31 -19.68 11.40 6.79
C ASP A 31 -19.89 10.08 7.55
N ILE A 32 -19.74 10.14 8.88
CA ILE A 32 -20.25 9.10 9.78
C ILE A 32 -21.74 9.41 9.91
N SER A 33 -22.56 8.96 8.97
CA SER A 33 -24.00 9.03 9.14
C SER A 33 -24.40 8.00 10.21
N ILE A 34 -24.73 8.50 11.41
CA ILE A 34 -25.11 7.72 12.60
C ILE A 34 -26.46 6.97 12.41
N HIS A 35 -27.06 7.02 11.22
CA HIS A 35 -28.33 6.34 10.90
C HIS A 35 -28.19 4.90 10.33
N LEU A 36 -27.00 4.31 10.36
CA LEU A 36 -26.67 3.02 9.71
C LEU A 36 -26.58 1.82 10.67
N TYR A 37 -27.39 1.78 11.73
CA TYR A 37 -27.30 0.70 12.73
C TYR A 37 -27.72 -0.70 12.22
N ASP A 38 -28.40 -0.81 11.07
CA ASP A 38 -28.99 -2.10 10.64
C ASP A 38 -28.77 -2.52 9.18
N THR A 39 -28.06 -1.77 8.33
CA THR A 39 -27.84 -2.17 6.93
C THR A 39 -26.44 -1.80 6.46
N TYR A 40 -25.65 -2.84 6.16
CA TYR A 40 -24.40 -2.82 5.40
C TYR A 40 -23.49 -1.59 5.58
N TYR A 41 -22.51 -1.74 6.49
CA TYR A 41 -21.40 -0.82 6.73
C TYR A 41 -20.90 -0.13 5.44
N VAL A 42 -21.28 1.14 5.26
CA VAL A 42 -20.62 2.02 4.29
C VAL A 42 -19.27 2.38 4.90
N PHE A 43 -18.22 1.64 4.54
CA PHE A 43 -16.86 2.02 4.90
C PHE A 43 -16.57 3.40 4.30
N SER A 44 -16.43 4.41 5.15
CA SER A 44 -16.14 5.76 4.69
C SER A 44 -14.81 5.80 3.94
N GLN A 45 -14.74 6.65 2.91
CA GLN A 45 -13.52 6.91 2.15
C GLN A 45 -12.31 7.22 3.06
N LYS A 46 -12.56 7.88 4.21
CA LYS A 46 -11.57 8.14 5.25
C LYS A 46 -10.94 6.87 5.83
N PHE A 47 -11.74 5.84 6.10
CA PHE A 47 -11.24 4.59 6.66
C PHE A 47 -10.25 3.92 5.71
N PHE A 48 -10.58 3.79 4.42
CA PHE A 48 -9.67 3.22 3.43
C PHE A 48 -8.41 4.07 3.23
N ALA A 49 -8.54 5.40 3.27
CA ALA A 49 -7.39 6.29 3.18
C ALA A 49 -6.41 6.10 4.35
N GLN A 50 -6.94 6.04 5.58
CA GLN A 50 -6.14 5.77 6.78
C GLN A 50 -5.49 4.38 6.73
N LEU A 51 -6.24 3.35 6.33
CA LEU A 51 -5.72 2.00 6.16
C LEU A 51 -4.57 1.95 5.14
N LEU A 52 -4.74 2.59 3.99
CA LEU A 52 -3.70 2.68 2.96
C LEU A 52 -2.45 3.42 3.48
N SER A 53 -2.62 4.55 4.15
CA SER A 53 -1.50 5.28 4.77
C SER A 53 -0.76 4.40 5.80
N LEU A 54 -1.48 3.68 6.65
CA LEU A 54 -0.88 2.78 7.65
C LEU A 54 -0.08 1.66 6.98
N ILE A 55 -0.64 1.00 5.97
CA ILE A 55 0.04 -0.05 5.20
C ILE A 55 1.30 0.51 4.54
N CYS A 56 1.22 1.70 3.94
CA CYS A 56 2.39 2.33 3.32
C CYS A 56 3.48 2.64 4.35
N ILE A 57 3.12 3.12 5.55
CA ILE A 57 4.07 3.36 6.65
C ILE A 57 4.71 2.04 7.11
N ALA A 58 3.91 0.98 7.26
CA ALA A 58 4.43 -0.34 7.64
C ALA A 58 5.41 -0.88 6.59
N CYS A 59 5.07 -0.80 5.30
CA CYS A 59 5.97 -1.19 4.22
C CYS A 59 7.24 -0.33 4.21
N PHE A 60 7.12 1.00 4.37
CA PHE A 60 8.29 1.88 4.50
C PHE A 60 9.19 1.43 5.65
N ALA A 61 8.63 1.18 6.84
CA ALA A 61 9.37 0.74 8.01
C ALA A 61 10.12 -0.58 7.75
N ILE A 62 9.49 -1.54 7.07
CA ILE A 62 10.14 -2.81 6.69
C ILE A 62 11.34 -2.55 5.76
N TYR A 63 11.15 -1.81 4.66
CA TYR A 63 12.24 -1.53 3.71
C TYR A 63 13.37 -0.72 4.37
N PHE A 64 13.02 0.27 5.19
CA PHE A 64 13.97 1.08 5.93
C PHE A 64 14.76 0.24 6.95
N ALA A 65 14.08 -0.60 7.72
CA ALA A 65 14.71 -1.46 8.71
C ALA A 65 15.64 -2.49 8.04
N CYS A 66 15.22 -3.12 6.95
CA CYS A 66 16.08 -4.01 6.17
C CYS A 66 17.34 -3.27 5.68
N ALA A 67 17.18 -2.09 5.07
CA ALA A 67 18.32 -1.31 4.59
C ALA A 67 19.25 -0.81 5.71
N ARG A 68 18.73 -0.59 6.93
CA ARG A 68 19.48 -0.03 8.06
C ARG A 68 20.15 -1.07 8.95
N PHE A 69 19.51 -2.22 9.14
CA PHE A 69 19.91 -3.24 10.13
C PHE A 69 20.29 -4.60 9.51
N ALA A 70 19.95 -4.82 8.23
CA ALA A 70 20.30 -6.03 7.51
C ALA A 70 20.92 -5.65 6.15
N TRP A 71 20.25 -6.02 5.05
CA TRP A 71 20.66 -5.79 3.67
C TRP A 71 19.63 -4.94 2.92
N SER A 72 20.12 -4.14 1.98
CA SER A 72 19.26 -3.37 1.08
C SER A 72 18.54 -4.31 0.12
N LEU A 73 17.21 -4.38 0.22
CA LEU A 73 16.38 -5.18 -0.67
C LEU A 73 16.51 -4.72 -2.13
N GLN A 74 16.27 -5.64 -3.06
CA GLN A 74 16.37 -5.36 -4.50
C GLN A 74 15.29 -4.38 -4.95
N ASN A 75 15.71 -3.30 -5.63
CA ASN A 75 14.81 -2.25 -6.10
C ASN A 75 13.73 -2.74 -7.08
N PRO A 76 14.02 -3.59 -8.11
CA PRO A 76 13.02 -4.04 -9.07
C PRO A 76 11.81 -4.73 -8.41
N LEU A 77 12.08 -5.64 -7.48
CA LEU A 77 11.04 -6.34 -6.71
C LEU A 77 10.32 -5.39 -5.75
N GLY A 78 11.01 -4.38 -5.23
CA GLY A 78 10.39 -3.33 -4.42
C GLY A 78 9.35 -2.50 -5.16
N TYR A 79 9.59 -2.16 -6.44
CA TYR A 79 8.59 -1.48 -7.27
C TYR A 79 7.38 -2.36 -7.56
N VAL A 80 7.60 -3.64 -7.86
CA VAL A 80 6.49 -4.60 -8.08
C VAL A 80 5.65 -4.74 -6.81
N HIS A 81 6.30 -4.88 -5.65
CA HIS A 81 5.61 -4.93 -4.37
C HIS A 81 4.79 -3.66 -4.10
N TYR A 82 5.36 -2.48 -4.38
CA TYR A 82 4.66 -1.21 -4.24
C TYR A 82 3.40 -1.15 -5.11
N VAL A 83 3.50 -1.48 -6.40
CA VAL A 83 2.35 -1.45 -7.32
C VAL A 83 1.24 -2.40 -6.87
N LEU A 84 1.59 -3.63 -6.51
CA LEU A 84 0.64 -4.65 -6.07
C LEU A 84 -0.02 -4.35 -4.73
N THR A 85 0.63 -3.54 -3.89
CA THR A 85 0.11 -3.18 -2.57
C THR A 85 -0.74 -1.92 -2.64
N VAL A 86 -0.24 -0.88 -3.30
CA VAL A 86 -0.83 0.47 -3.26
C VAL A 86 -1.97 0.62 -4.26
N ILE A 87 -1.79 0.21 -5.51
CA ILE A 87 -2.78 0.47 -6.58
C ILE A 87 -4.15 -0.17 -6.26
N PRO A 88 -4.25 -1.43 -5.80
CA PRO A 88 -5.55 -2.02 -5.55
C PRO A 88 -6.30 -1.35 -4.39
N LEU A 89 -5.58 -0.92 -3.36
CA LEU A 89 -6.14 -0.21 -2.22
C LEU A 89 -6.53 1.23 -2.56
N LEU A 90 -5.79 1.87 -3.48
CA LEU A 90 -6.09 3.21 -3.97
C LEU A 90 -7.47 3.28 -4.64
N ILE A 91 -7.92 2.19 -5.29
CA ILE A 91 -9.24 2.11 -5.93
C ILE A 91 -10.36 2.33 -4.90
N PHE A 92 -10.27 1.74 -3.70
CA PHE A 92 -11.28 1.95 -2.64
C PHE A 92 -11.26 3.38 -2.10
N VAL A 93 -10.09 4.02 -2.09
CA VAL A 93 -9.96 5.41 -1.65
C VAL A 93 -10.54 6.37 -2.68
N LEU A 94 -10.35 6.13 -3.98
CA LEU A 94 -10.75 7.07 -5.02
C LEU A 94 -12.16 6.85 -5.56
N LYS A 95 -12.64 5.60 -5.54
CA LYS A 95 -13.94 5.23 -6.11
C LYS A 95 -14.73 4.39 -5.11
N PRO A 96 -15.22 4.99 -4.01
CA PRO A 96 -16.20 4.33 -3.16
C PRO A 96 -17.45 4.02 -4.00
N SER A 97 -17.98 2.82 -3.86
CA SER A 97 -19.21 2.37 -4.52
C SER A 97 -20.22 1.98 -3.45
N GLU A 98 -21.48 2.31 -3.66
CA GLU A 98 -22.59 1.88 -2.79
C GLU A 98 -23.18 0.54 -3.24
N ASP A 99 -22.89 0.12 -4.49
CA ASP A 99 -23.28 -1.20 -4.99
C ASP A 99 -22.41 -2.31 -4.38
N ILE A 100 -23.04 -3.16 -3.57
CA ILE A 100 -22.40 -4.24 -2.84
C ILE A 100 -21.74 -5.28 -3.74
N GLN A 101 -22.31 -5.56 -4.93
CA GLN A 101 -21.74 -6.53 -5.85
C GLN A 101 -20.41 -6.01 -6.42
N THR A 102 -20.41 -4.75 -6.85
CA THR A 102 -19.20 -4.07 -7.33
C THR A 102 -18.14 -3.96 -6.23
N VAL A 103 -18.50 -3.55 -5.02
CA VAL A 103 -17.55 -3.44 -3.89
C VAL A 103 -16.95 -4.80 -3.54
N THR A 104 -17.78 -5.85 -3.49
CA THR A 104 -17.33 -7.21 -3.15
C THR A 104 -16.35 -7.74 -4.20
N LEU A 105 -16.67 -7.58 -5.49
CA LEU A 105 -15.79 -8.01 -6.57
C LEU A 105 -14.45 -7.26 -6.53
N MET A 106 -14.49 -5.94 -6.37
CA MET A 106 -13.27 -5.12 -6.22
C MET A 106 -12.45 -5.58 -5.00
N ALA A 107 -13.10 -5.86 -3.87
CA ALA A 107 -12.43 -6.30 -2.64
C ALA A 107 -11.71 -7.63 -2.82
N ILE A 108 -12.33 -8.59 -3.50
CA ILE A 108 -11.71 -9.89 -3.81
C ILE A 108 -10.48 -9.69 -4.71
N ILE A 109 -10.60 -8.90 -5.78
CA ILE A 109 -9.48 -8.64 -6.69
C ILE A 109 -8.33 -7.96 -5.94
N ALA A 110 -8.64 -6.95 -5.14
CA ALA A 110 -7.63 -6.21 -4.40
C ALA A 110 -6.98 -7.04 -3.30
N ALA A 111 -7.73 -7.88 -2.60
CA ALA A 111 -7.18 -8.83 -1.64
C ALA A 111 -6.21 -9.81 -2.33
N GLY A 112 -6.58 -10.35 -3.50
CA GLY A 112 -5.71 -11.22 -4.29
C GLY A 112 -4.40 -10.54 -4.70
N LEU A 113 -4.49 -9.32 -5.24
CA LEU A 113 -3.31 -8.53 -5.63
C LEU A 113 -2.45 -8.16 -4.42
N TRP A 114 -3.07 -7.80 -3.30
CA TRP A 114 -2.36 -7.45 -2.07
C TRP A 114 -1.60 -8.65 -1.49
N VAL A 115 -2.22 -9.83 -1.44
CA VAL A 115 -1.56 -11.09 -1.05
C VAL A 115 -0.38 -11.38 -1.97
N PHE A 116 -0.57 -11.23 -3.29
CA PHE A 116 0.53 -11.39 -4.24
C PHE A 116 1.67 -10.39 -4.01
N GLY A 117 1.34 -9.14 -3.64
CA GLY A 117 2.31 -8.15 -3.17
C GLY A 117 3.14 -8.65 -1.99
N GLN A 118 2.50 -9.21 -0.95
CA GLN A 118 3.21 -9.74 0.21
C GLN A 118 4.13 -10.92 -0.17
N ILE A 119 3.70 -11.78 -1.10
CA ILE A 119 4.56 -12.84 -1.65
C ILE A 119 5.80 -12.23 -2.31
N VAL A 120 5.65 -11.17 -3.12
CA VAL A 120 6.78 -10.48 -3.75
C VAL A 120 7.75 -9.90 -2.72
N LEU A 121 7.25 -9.32 -1.62
CA LEU A 121 8.09 -8.85 -0.52
C LEU A 121 8.92 -9.99 0.10
N VAL A 122 8.28 -11.12 0.41
CA VAL A 122 8.96 -12.29 0.98
C VAL A 122 10.01 -12.84 0.01
N VAL A 123 9.67 -12.96 -1.27
CA VAL A 123 10.61 -13.38 -2.31
C VAL A 123 11.79 -12.40 -2.41
N ASN A 124 11.55 -11.10 -2.30
CA ASN A 124 12.61 -10.09 -2.31
C ASN A 124 13.57 -10.28 -1.14
N ILE A 125 13.05 -10.50 0.07
CA ILE A 125 13.86 -10.76 1.26
C ILE A 125 14.68 -12.04 1.09
N ILE A 126 14.07 -13.14 0.64
CA ILE A 126 14.75 -14.43 0.45
C ILE A 126 15.85 -14.33 -0.61
N ARG A 127 15.56 -13.71 -1.76
CA ARG A 127 16.52 -13.57 -2.85
C ARG A 127 17.68 -12.66 -2.47
N THR A 128 17.41 -11.56 -1.76
CA THR A 128 18.45 -10.66 -1.25
C THR A 128 19.34 -11.41 -0.26
N ARG A 129 18.77 -12.11 0.71
CA ARG A 129 19.53 -12.92 1.68
C ARG A 129 20.39 -14.00 1.03
N ARG A 130 19.89 -14.67 -0.02
CA ARG A 130 20.66 -15.72 -0.73
C ARG A 130 21.85 -15.15 -1.49
N ALA A 131 21.71 -13.97 -2.09
CA ALA A 131 22.83 -13.30 -2.76
C ALA A 131 23.95 -12.96 -1.76
N GLU A 132 23.58 -12.41 -0.61
CA GLU A 132 24.53 -12.04 0.46
C GLU A 132 25.24 -13.23 1.14
N ILE A 133 24.72 -14.46 1.03
CA ILE A 133 25.40 -15.67 1.55
C ILE A 133 26.39 -16.24 0.52
N GLN A 134 26.18 -15.93 -0.76
CA GLN A 134 27.02 -16.41 -1.85
C GLN A 134 28.22 -15.50 -2.14
N ASP A 135 28.17 -14.26 -1.63
CA ASP A 135 29.28 -13.30 -1.61
C ASP A 135 30.16 -13.47 -0.37
#